data_AF-A0A416EXX6-F1
#
_entry.id   AF-A0A416EXX6-F1
#
_cell.length_a   1.000
_cell.length_b   1.000
_cell.length_c   1.000
_cell.angle_alpha   90.00
_cell.angle_beta   90.00
_cell.angle_gamma   90.00
#
_symmetry.space_group_name_H-M   'P 1'
#
loop_
_entity.id
_entity.type
_entity.pdbx_description
1 polymer ?
#
loop_
_entity_poly.entity_id
_entity_poly.type
_entity_poly.pdbx_seq_one_letter_code
_entity_poly.pdbx_strand_id
1 'polypeptide(L)'
;MENVREAYKIIGLPRGRAYLQEHDESFYCHVLNQKPELWSRKVGLFFLKDEEASFSELSISRKTKPATVTVKRGPKAALSIEPMERDRDFCHLMGEAMGNEIYSSVFLVSEEFDLAWADNSLRQLKKNQRRIFGGTNLFAQGACFSAREKVEERRLKGYLFLGNDLVRYNIGMEMTINGSPAYYALIAAGVNWYEAEKECELILDGTEELEFVVSSMESGKRNRYTMKLDGLPKRPLKTTRIRLRLEYDSPVTCQITAEDLGFGDMFPASHKIWHETMGEV
;
A
#
# COMPACT_ATOMS: atom_id res chain seq x y z
N MET A 1 5.81 -7.43 11.55
CA MET A 1 5.98 -8.16 10.28
C MET A 1 6.83 -9.42 10.44
N GLU A 2 8.03 -9.33 11.03
CA GLU A 2 8.95 -10.46 11.30
C GLU A 2 8.23 -11.69 11.92
N ASN A 3 7.46 -11.48 12.98
CA ASN A 3 6.84 -12.56 13.75
C ASN A 3 5.79 -13.37 12.97
N VAL A 4 5.02 -12.72 12.09
CA VAL A 4 4.02 -13.43 11.27
C VAL A 4 4.70 -14.21 10.16
N ARG A 5 5.77 -13.67 9.59
CA ARG A 5 6.58 -14.38 8.58
C ARG A 5 7.27 -15.60 9.17
N GLU A 6 7.77 -15.51 10.40
CA GLU A 6 8.35 -16.66 11.10
C GLU A 6 7.27 -17.68 11.48
N ALA A 7 6.06 -17.25 11.85
CA ALA A 7 4.93 -18.14 12.06
C ALA A 7 4.57 -18.95 10.80
N TYR A 8 4.56 -18.32 9.61
CA TYR A 8 4.34 -19.03 8.33
C TYR A 8 5.38 -20.11 8.05
N LYS A 9 6.63 -19.84 8.40
CA LYS A 9 7.73 -20.80 8.27
C LYS A 9 7.56 -21.98 9.22
N ILE A 10 7.12 -21.74 10.46
CA ILE A 10 6.84 -22.80 11.45
C ILE A 10 5.74 -23.75 10.94
N ILE A 11 4.69 -23.23 10.30
CA ILE A 11 3.57 -24.04 9.78
C ILE A 11 3.81 -24.59 8.36
N GLY A 12 5.02 -24.46 7.81
CA GLY A 12 5.42 -25.06 6.54
C GLY A 12 4.86 -24.38 5.28
N LEU A 13 4.40 -23.11 5.38
CA LEU A 13 3.95 -22.36 4.21
C LEU A 13 5.15 -21.73 3.47
N PRO A 14 5.38 -22.06 2.19
CA PRO A 14 6.48 -21.47 1.41
C PRO A 14 6.34 -19.95 1.27
N ARG A 15 7.49 -19.25 1.23
CA ARG A 15 7.53 -17.82 0.88
C ARG A 15 6.85 -17.62 -0.48
N GLY A 16 5.92 -16.67 -0.55
CA GLY A 16 5.11 -16.39 -1.75
C GLY A 16 3.77 -17.12 -1.85
N ARG A 17 3.43 -18.04 -0.94
CA ARG A 17 2.08 -18.66 -0.85
C ARG A 17 1.20 -18.09 0.27
N ALA A 18 1.71 -17.14 1.03
CA ALA A 18 0.98 -16.44 2.07
C ALA A 18 1.29 -14.95 1.98
N TYR A 19 0.26 -14.14 2.14
CA TYR A 19 0.35 -12.68 2.13
C TYR A 19 -0.24 -12.15 3.43
N LEU A 20 0.40 -11.15 4.01
CA LEU A 20 -0.24 -10.38 5.08
C LEU A 20 -1.04 -9.25 4.43
N GLN A 21 -2.22 -9.00 4.98
CA GLN A 21 -3.15 -8.00 4.50
C GLN A 21 -3.71 -7.23 5.70
N GLU A 22 -3.72 -5.90 5.62
CA GLU A 22 -4.33 -5.07 6.66
C GLU A 22 -5.86 -5.13 6.62
N HIS A 23 -6.51 -4.72 7.71
CA HIS A 23 -7.97 -4.58 7.76
C HIS A 23 -8.48 -3.60 6.71
N ASP A 24 -7.75 -2.52 6.42
CA ASP A 24 -8.15 -1.51 5.43
C ASP A 24 -8.14 -2.09 4.00
N GLU A 25 -7.13 -2.89 3.66
CA GLU A 25 -7.07 -3.65 2.40
C GLU A 25 -8.20 -4.68 2.33
N SER A 26 -8.49 -5.37 3.42
CA SER A 26 -9.58 -6.35 3.50
C SER A 26 -10.94 -5.68 3.30
N PHE A 27 -11.14 -4.52 3.91
CA PHE A 27 -12.34 -3.71 3.72
C PHE A 27 -12.48 -3.28 2.26
N TYR A 28 -11.41 -2.79 1.65
CA TYR A 28 -11.37 -2.48 0.21
C TYR A 28 -11.78 -3.66 -0.67
N CYS A 29 -11.11 -4.82 -0.50
CA CYS A 29 -11.36 -6.00 -1.30
C CYS A 29 -12.79 -6.52 -1.12
N HIS A 30 -13.31 -6.48 0.11
CA HIS A 30 -14.69 -6.86 0.39
C HIS A 30 -15.67 -5.94 -0.34
N VAL A 31 -15.55 -4.62 -0.17
CA VAL A 31 -16.49 -3.64 -0.72
C VAL A 31 -16.55 -3.70 -2.25
N LEU A 32 -15.41 -3.71 -2.94
CA LEU A 32 -15.40 -3.67 -4.41
C LEU A 32 -15.82 -5.02 -5.05
N ASN A 33 -15.86 -6.10 -4.28
CA ASN A 33 -16.46 -7.37 -4.73
C ASN A 33 -17.98 -7.38 -4.61
N GLN A 34 -18.59 -6.42 -3.90
CA GLN A 34 -20.04 -6.24 -3.83
C GLN A 34 -20.61 -5.56 -5.10
N LYS A 35 -21.95 -5.49 -5.18
CA LYS A 35 -22.66 -4.81 -6.28
C LYS A 35 -22.27 -3.32 -6.37
N PRO A 36 -22.04 -2.75 -7.57
CA PRO A 36 -21.63 -1.35 -7.75
C PRO A 36 -22.50 -0.29 -7.07
N GLU A 37 -23.80 -0.54 -6.93
CA GLU A 37 -24.73 0.33 -6.23
C GLU A 37 -24.32 0.59 -4.76
N LEU A 38 -23.68 -0.38 -4.11
CA LEU A 38 -23.28 -0.34 -2.70
C LEU A 38 -22.04 0.52 -2.46
N TRP A 39 -21.27 0.83 -3.49
CA TRP A 39 -20.06 1.66 -3.43
C TRP A 39 -20.07 2.80 -4.46
N SER A 40 -21.28 3.22 -4.86
CA SER A 40 -21.48 4.35 -5.79
C SER A 40 -21.05 5.71 -5.20
N ARG A 41 -21.08 5.84 -3.87
CA ARG A 41 -20.60 6.96 -3.05
C ARG A 41 -19.60 6.42 -2.01
N LYS A 42 -19.41 7.15 -0.90
CA LYS A 42 -18.59 6.68 0.22
C LYS A 42 -19.19 5.43 0.85
N VAL A 43 -18.34 4.61 1.45
CA VAL A 43 -18.73 3.42 2.22
C VAL A 43 -18.17 3.55 3.63
N GLY A 44 -19.03 3.45 4.62
CA GLY A 44 -18.63 3.52 6.03
C GLY A 44 -18.41 2.12 6.61
N LEU A 45 -17.47 2.00 7.53
CA LEU A 45 -17.25 0.81 8.34
C LEU A 45 -17.17 1.23 9.81
N PHE A 46 -18.06 0.71 10.64
CA PHE A 46 -17.89 0.71 12.08
C PHE A 46 -17.37 -0.65 12.51
N PHE A 47 -16.25 -0.67 13.22
CA PHE A 47 -15.68 -1.87 13.81
C PHE A 47 -15.71 -1.77 15.34
N LEU A 48 -16.42 -2.71 15.97
CA LEU A 48 -16.65 -2.76 17.41
C LEU A 48 -15.87 -3.94 18.01
N LYS A 49 -14.96 -3.64 18.93
CA LYS A 49 -14.10 -4.61 19.61
C LYS A 49 -13.73 -4.09 21.00
N ASP A 50 -13.77 -4.97 22.00
CA ASP A 50 -13.33 -4.65 23.38
C ASP A 50 -13.89 -3.33 23.92
N GLU A 51 -15.20 -3.12 23.76
CA GLU A 51 -15.91 -1.88 24.14
C GLU A 51 -15.45 -0.61 23.40
N GLU A 52 -14.54 -0.68 22.44
CA GLU A 52 -14.19 0.41 21.54
C GLU A 52 -14.96 0.28 20.21
N ALA A 53 -15.47 1.40 19.71
CA ALA A 53 -15.95 1.52 18.35
C ALA A 53 -15.04 2.43 17.55
N SER A 54 -14.67 2.01 16.34
CA SER A 54 -13.86 2.78 15.40
C SER A 54 -14.59 2.95 14.08
N PHE A 55 -14.35 4.07 13.40
CA PHE A 55 -14.89 4.34 12.08
C PHE A 55 -13.80 4.35 11.01
N SER A 56 -14.13 3.84 9.83
CA SER A 56 -13.33 4.00 8.61
C SER A 56 -14.22 4.32 7.42
N GLU A 57 -13.74 5.19 6.54
CA GLU A 57 -14.42 5.61 5.32
C GLU A 57 -13.63 5.15 4.09
N LEU A 58 -14.27 4.40 3.21
CA LEU A 58 -13.75 4.10 1.88
C LEU A 58 -14.32 5.08 0.86
N SER A 59 -13.45 5.64 0.01
CA SER A 59 -13.82 6.52 -1.10
C SER A 59 -13.05 6.18 -2.38
N ILE A 60 -13.65 6.48 -3.53
CA ILE A 60 -13.08 6.19 -4.85
C ILE A 60 -12.91 7.50 -5.62
N SER A 61 -11.68 7.80 -6.04
CA SER A 61 -11.35 8.90 -6.96
C SER A 61 -11.17 8.36 -8.38
N ARG A 62 -11.97 8.85 -9.31
CA ARG A 62 -11.90 8.47 -10.74
C ARG A 62 -11.08 9.45 -11.58
N LYS A 63 -10.22 10.25 -10.95
CA LYS A 63 -9.37 11.25 -11.63
C LYS A 63 -8.26 10.61 -12.47
N THR A 64 -7.81 9.42 -12.07
CA THR A 64 -6.75 8.66 -12.72
C THR A 64 -7.30 7.39 -13.36
N LYS A 65 -6.50 6.74 -14.21
CA LYS A 65 -6.73 5.38 -14.68
C LYS A 65 -5.49 4.53 -14.33
N PRO A 66 -5.62 3.51 -13.47
CA PRO A 66 -6.84 3.06 -12.76
C PRO A 66 -7.38 4.10 -11.76
N ALA A 67 -8.65 3.96 -11.38
CA ALA A 67 -9.26 4.78 -10.33
C ALA A 67 -8.60 4.47 -8.99
N THR A 68 -8.36 5.48 -8.16
CA THR A 68 -7.74 5.26 -6.85
C THR A 68 -8.79 5.06 -5.77
N VAL A 69 -8.50 4.17 -4.83
CA VAL A 69 -9.36 3.86 -3.69
C VAL A 69 -8.59 4.09 -2.41
N THR A 70 -9.19 4.81 -1.47
CA THR A 70 -8.55 5.15 -0.21
C THR A 70 -9.48 4.81 0.94
N VAL A 71 -8.90 4.28 2.03
CA VAL A 71 -9.57 4.14 3.32
C VAL A 71 -9.00 5.19 4.26
N LYS A 72 -9.86 6.06 4.77
CA LYS A 72 -9.52 7.06 5.78
C LYS A 72 -10.06 6.58 7.13
N ARG A 73 -9.17 6.43 8.11
CA ARG A 73 -9.57 6.16 9.50
C ARG A 73 -10.19 7.42 10.10
N GLY A 74 -11.35 7.25 10.73
CA GLY A 74 -12.11 8.31 11.36
C GLY A 74 -11.98 8.27 12.89
N PRO A 75 -12.94 8.87 13.61
CA PRO A 75 -12.92 8.90 15.06
C PRO A 75 -13.11 7.49 15.64
N LYS A 76 -12.70 7.36 16.90
CA LYS A 76 -12.91 6.19 17.74
C LYS A 76 -13.44 6.63 19.10
N ALA A 77 -14.27 5.80 19.71
CA ALA A 77 -14.85 6.06 21.02
C ALA A 77 -14.86 4.79 21.86
N ALA A 78 -14.51 4.92 23.14
CA ALA A 78 -14.88 3.92 24.13
C ALA A 78 -16.39 4.01 24.35
N LEU A 79 -17.04 2.87 24.36
CA LEU A 79 -18.48 2.74 24.57
C LEU A 79 -18.74 2.25 25.99
N SER A 80 -19.76 2.82 26.63
CA SER A 80 -20.21 2.31 27.92
C SER A 80 -20.59 0.82 27.87
N ILE A 81 -20.46 0.14 29.01
CA ILE A 81 -20.98 -1.23 29.21
C ILE A 81 -22.51 -1.18 29.40
N GLU A 82 -23.01 -0.08 29.96
CA GLU A 82 -24.44 0.12 30.20
C GLU A 82 -25.19 0.32 28.88
N PRO A 83 -26.16 -0.54 28.51
CA PRO A 83 -26.73 -0.58 27.16
C PRO A 83 -27.29 0.75 26.62
N MET A 84 -27.97 1.52 27.47
CA MET A 84 -28.56 2.81 27.06
C MET A 84 -27.48 3.86 26.77
N GLU A 85 -26.47 3.93 27.63
CA GLU A 85 -25.33 4.85 27.48
C GLU A 85 -24.48 4.41 26.28
N ARG A 86 -24.31 3.09 26.09
CA ARG A 86 -23.62 2.50 24.93
C ARG A 86 -24.25 2.93 23.61
N ASP A 87 -25.58 2.87 23.49
CA ASP A 87 -26.31 3.34 22.30
C ASP A 87 -26.10 4.84 22.08
N ARG A 88 -26.13 5.64 23.15
CA ARG A 88 -25.90 7.09 23.07
C ARG A 88 -24.48 7.41 22.59
N ASP A 89 -23.49 6.75 23.17
CA ASP A 89 -22.08 6.94 22.83
C ASP A 89 -21.82 6.55 21.36
N PHE A 90 -22.39 5.42 20.92
CA PHE A 90 -22.27 4.97 19.53
C PHE A 90 -23.01 5.89 18.55
N CYS A 91 -24.21 6.35 18.90
CA CYS A 91 -24.98 7.31 18.12
C CYS A 91 -24.22 8.65 17.97
N HIS A 92 -23.54 9.10 19.03
CA HIS A 92 -22.68 10.28 18.98
C HIS A 92 -21.49 10.08 18.02
N LEU A 93 -20.76 8.97 18.17
CA LEU A 93 -19.65 8.61 17.28
C LEU A 93 -20.09 8.58 15.82
N MET A 94 -21.24 7.98 15.52
CA MET A 94 -21.76 7.93 14.15
C MET A 94 -22.07 9.33 13.58
N GLY A 95 -22.61 10.23 14.41
CA GLY A 95 -22.86 11.62 14.04
C GLY A 95 -21.58 12.36 13.70
N GLU A 96 -20.55 12.23 14.54
CA GLU A 96 -19.23 12.82 14.32
C GLU A 96 -18.55 12.24 13.07
N ALA A 97 -18.53 10.92 12.96
CA ALA A 97 -17.82 10.17 11.91
C ALA A 97 -18.35 10.46 10.50
N MET A 98 -19.67 10.49 10.35
CA MET A 98 -20.32 10.55 9.04
C MET A 98 -20.69 11.96 8.61
N GLY A 99 -20.92 12.87 9.57
CA GLY A 99 -21.33 14.24 9.31
C GLY A 99 -22.48 14.36 8.30
N ASN A 100 -22.33 15.27 7.33
CA ASN A 100 -23.30 15.49 6.25
C ASN A 100 -22.91 14.76 4.94
N GLU A 101 -21.95 13.84 4.99
CA GLU A 101 -21.47 13.12 3.81
C GLU A 101 -22.47 12.05 3.36
N ILE A 102 -22.45 11.74 2.06
CA ILE A 102 -23.36 10.76 1.46
C ILE A 102 -22.69 9.40 1.37
N TYR A 103 -23.29 8.40 2.02
CA TYR A 103 -22.84 7.02 2.03
C TYR A 103 -23.82 6.12 1.30
N SER A 104 -23.32 5.28 0.39
CA SER A 104 -24.14 4.27 -0.29
C SER A 104 -24.43 3.07 0.60
N SER A 105 -23.42 2.67 1.38
CA SER A 105 -23.56 1.59 2.35
C SER A 105 -22.73 1.84 3.61
N VAL A 106 -23.15 1.18 4.69
CA VAL A 106 -22.44 1.15 5.97
C VAL A 106 -22.34 -0.29 6.43
N PHE A 107 -21.13 -0.71 6.78
CA PHE A 107 -20.84 -2.01 7.37
C PHE A 107 -20.66 -1.86 8.88
N LEU A 108 -21.29 -2.74 9.65
CA LEU A 108 -21.13 -2.89 11.08
C LEU A 108 -20.45 -4.23 11.32
N VAL A 109 -19.23 -4.20 11.84
CA VAL A 109 -18.43 -5.39 12.08
C VAL A 109 -18.11 -5.50 13.56
N SER A 110 -18.29 -6.68 14.12
CA SER A 110 -17.99 -6.98 15.53
C SER A 110 -17.55 -8.42 15.66
N GLU A 111 -16.78 -8.78 16.69
CA GLU A 111 -16.38 -10.18 16.92
C GLU A 111 -17.57 -11.08 17.33
N GLU A 112 -18.47 -10.57 18.17
CA GLU A 112 -19.64 -11.32 18.67
C GLU A 112 -20.98 -10.90 18.01
N PHE A 113 -20.95 -9.82 17.22
CA PHE A 113 -22.10 -9.22 16.52
C PHE A 113 -23.42 -9.25 17.33
N ASP A 114 -23.45 -8.48 18.41
CA ASP A 114 -24.68 -8.12 19.12
C ASP A 114 -24.92 -6.60 19.06
N LEU A 115 -26.05 -6.22 18.48
CA LEU A 115 -26.52 -4.84 18.35
C LEU A 115 -27.91 -4.64 18.95
N ALA A 116 -28.37 -5.54 19.82
CA ALA A 116 -29.67 -5.41 20.49
C ALA A 116 -29.76 -4.11 21.32
N TRP A 117 -28.63 -3.62 21.82
CA TRP A 117 -28.53 -2.36 22.55
C TRP A 117 -28.63 -1.11 21.65
N ALA A 118 -28.37 -1.22 20.34
CA ALA A 118 -28.11 -0.07 19.45
C ALA A 118 -29.36 0.46 18.73
N ASP A 119 -30.53 0.51 19.38
CA ASP A 119 -31.81 0.82 18.71
C ASP A 119 -31.84 2.25 18.10
N ASN A 120 -31.37 3.27 18.85
CA ASN A 120 -31.33 4.64 18.33
C ASN A 120 -30.27 4.81 17.24
N SER A 121 -29.11 4.20 17.44
CA SER A 121 -28.03 4.17 16.44
C SER A 121 -28.49 3.53 15.13
N LEU A 122 -29.17 2.38 15.18
CA LEU A 122 -29.70 1.72 13.99
C LEU A 122 -30.78 2.56 13.29
N ARG A 123 -31.63 3.27 14.04
CA ARG A 123 -32.59 4.23 13.46
C ARG A 123 -31.89 5.36 12.72
N GLN A 124 -30.80 5.91 13.28
CA GLN A 124 -29.99 6.92 12.61
C GLN A 124 -29.29 6.38 11.36
N LEU A 125 -28.81 5.12 11.39
CA LEU A 125 -28.24 4.48 10.21
C LEU A 125 -29.25 4.30 9.08
N LYS A 126 -30.51 4.03 9.38
CA LYS A 126 -31.55 3.85 8.35
C LYS A 126 -32.00 5.16 7.68
N LYS A 127 -31.61 6.31 8.22
CA LYS A 127 -31.85 7.61 7.56
C LYS A 127 -31.16 7.63 6.19
N ASN A 128 -31.78 8.28 5.21
CA ASN A 128 -31.28 8.46 3.84
C ASN A 128 -31.22 7.19 2.96
N GLN A 129 -32.00 6.14 3.30
CA GLN A 129 -32.15 4.92 2.47
C GLN A 129 -30.84 4.17 2.13
N ARG A 130 -29.76 4.41 2.88
CA ARG A 130 -28.48 3.70 2.71
C ARG A 130 -28.60 2.24 3.13
N ARG A 131 -27.81 1.36 2.50
CA ARG A 131 -27.78 -0.08 2.82
C ARG A 131 -26.90 -0.32 4.03
N ILE A 132 -27.40 -1.08 5.01
CA ILE A 132 -26.67 -1.41 6.24
C ILE A 132 -26.41 -2.91 6.23
N PHE A 133 -25.16 -3.30 6.46
CA PHE A 133 -24.74 -4.69 6.54
C PHE A 133 -24.10 -4.93 7.90
N GLY A 134 -24.40 -6.07 8.49
CA GLY A 134 -23.89 -6.47 9.79
C GLY A 134 -23.26 -7.86 9.73
N GLY A 135 -22.15 -8.07 10.43
CA GLY A 135 -21.56 -9.40 10.57
C GLY A 135 -20.22 -9.43 11.27
N THR A 136 -19.61 -10.60 11.30
CA THR A 136 -18.35 -10.88 12.03
C THR A 136 -17.17 -11.15 11.11
N ASN A 137 -17.40 -11.35 9.81
CA ASN A 137 -16.41 -11.96 8.91
C ASN A 137 -15.97 -11.07 7.75
N LEU A 138 -16.26 -9.76 7.77
CA LEU A 138 -15.95 -8.84 6.67
C LEU A 138 -14.46 -8.88 6.30
N PHE A 139 -13.56 -8.82 7.29
CA PHE A 139 -12.12 -8.82 7.05
C PHE A 139 -11.64 -10.16 6.50
N ALA A 140 -12.15 -11.29 7.02
CA ALA A 140 -11.83 -12.61 6.51
C ALA A 140 -12.30 -12.81 5.06
N GLN A 141 -13.53 -12.39 4.74
CA GLN A 141 -14.03 -12.39 3.37
C GLN A 141 -13.21 -11.49 2.45
N GLY A 142 -12.82 -10.31 2.94
CA GLY A 142 -11.92 -9.38 2.25
C GLY A 142 -10.58 -9.99 1.89
N ALA A 143 -9.96 -10.70 2.84
CA ALA A 143 -8.71 -11.42 2.61
C ALA A 143 -8.87 -12.55 1.58
N CYS A 144 -9.96 -13.32 1.63
CA CYS A 144 -10.24 -14.33 0.61
C CYS A 144 -10.43 -13.73 -0.78
N PHE A 145 -11.14 -12.59 -0.89
CA PHE A 145 -11.29 -11.89 -2.16
C PHE A 145 -9.96 -11.37 -2.71
N SER A 146 -9.11 -10.81 -1.85
CA SER A 146 -7.75 -10.38 -2.23
C SER A 146 -6.91 -11.54 -2.76
N ALA A 147 -6.94 -12.69 -2.09
CA ALA A 147 -6.25 -13.90 -2.54
C ALA A 147 -6.75 -14.34 -3.93
N ARG A 148 -8.07 -14.33 -4.17
CA ARG A 148 -8.65 -14.65 -5.48
C ARG A 148 -8.25 -13.65 -6.56
N GLU A 149 -8.21 -12.35 -6.25
CA GLU A 149 -7.77 -11.31 -7.20
C GLU A 149 -6.32 -11.49 -7.66
N LYS A 150 -5.44 -11.95 -6.76
CA LYS A 150 -4.03 -12.22 -7.06
C LYS A 150 -3.84 -13.42 -8.00
N VAL A 151 -4.74 -14.41 -7.98
CA VAL A 151 -4.57 -15.68 -8.70
C VAL A 151 -5.42 -15.75 -9.98
N GLU A 152 -6.69 -15.34 -9.93
CA GLU A 152 -7.67 -15.70 -10.95
C GLU A 152 -8.28 -14.50 -11.67
N GLU A 153 -8.89 -13.56 -10.93
CA GLU A 153 -9.99 -12.78 -11.54
C GLU A 153 -9.60 -11.39 -12.04
N ARG A 154 -8.52 -10.77 -11.55
CA ARG A 154 -8.11 -9.40 -11.90
C ARG A 154 -9.30 -8.42 -12.05
N ARG A 155 -10.41 -8.64 -11.34
CA ARG A 155 -11.67 -7.88 -11.42
C ARG A 155 -11.46 -6.46 -10.94
N LEU A 156 -10.50 -6.28 -10.03
CA LEU A 156 -10.10 -4.98 -9.50
C LEU A 156 -9.07 -4.26 -10.37
N LYS A 157 -8.73 -4.74 -11.57
CA LYS A 157 -7.80 -4.07 -12.53
C LYS A 157 -8.04 -2.57 -12.73
N GLY A 158 -9.29 -2.15 -12.69
CA GLY A 158 -9.69 -0.75 -12.88
C GLY A 158 -9.47 0.14 -11.64
N TYR A 159 -9.02 -0.44 -10.53
CA TYR A 159 -8.93 0.18 -9.21
C TYR A 159 -7.56 -0.07 -8.57
N LEU A 160 -7.02 0.96 -7.95
CA LEU A 160 -5.75 0.91 -7.23
C LEU A 160 -5.99 1.33 -5.78
N PHE A 161 -5.78 0.40 -4.86
CA PHE A 161 -5.89 0.69 -3.44
C PHE A 161 -4.65 1.43 -2.94
N LEU A 162 -4.86 2.61 -2.38
CA LEU A 162 -3.85 3.50 -1.83
C LEU A 162 -3.64 3.22 -0.34
N GLY A 163 -3.20 2.00 -0.01
CA GLY A 163 -2.89 1.57 1.36
C GLY A 163 -1.61 2.19 1.92
N ASN A 164 -1.40 2.00 3.23
CA ASN A 164 -0.19 2.46 3.90
C ASN A 164 1.06 1.74 3.37
N ASP A 165 0.92 0.47 2.95
CA ASP A 165 2.02 -0.33 2.44
C ASP A 165 2.42 -0.01 1.00
N LEU A 166 1.73 0.92 0.33
CA LEU A 166 1.93 1.18 -1.09
C LEU A 166 3.08 2.15 -1.33
N VAL A 167 4.02 1.77 -2.20
CA VAL A 167 5.04 2.68 -2.72
C VAL A 167 4.38 3.73 -3.60
N ARG A 168 4.62 5.01 -3.27
CA ARG A 168 3.99 6.17 -3.94
C ARG A 168 4.78 6.76 -5.10
N TYR A 169 6.02 6.32 -5.28
CA TYR A 169 6.95 6.91 -6.25
C TYR A 169 7.46 5.85 -7.22
N ASN A 170 7.46 6.19 -8.51
CA ASN A 170 8.20 5.41 -9.49
C ASN A 170 9.65 5.86 -9.44
N ILE A 171 10.57 4.90 -9.44
CA ILE A 171 12.01 5.12 -9.53
C ILE A 171 12.48 4.51 -10.84
N GLY A 172 13.21 5.27 -11.63
CA GLY A 172 13.89 4.77 -12.80
C GLY A 172 15.14 5.57 -13.12
N MET A 173 15.80 5.23 -14.21
CA MET A 173 17.00 5.91 -14.67
C MET A 173 16.87 6.24 -16.16
N GLU A 174 17.41 7.38 -16.57
CA GLU A 174 17.67 7.66 -17.98
C GLU A 174 18.97 6.94 -18.36
N MET A 175 18.88 5.96 -19.27
CA MET A 175 19.99 5.08 -19.63
C MET A 175 20.15 4.97 -21.14
N THR A 176 21.31 4.49 -21.59
CA THR A 176 21.47 4.03 -22.98
C THR A 176 21.30 2.51 -23.01
N ILE A 177 20.20 2.04 -23.62
CA ILE A 177 19.92 0.60 -23.77
C ILE A 177 20.03 0.26 -25.25
N ASN A 178 20.89 -0.71 -25.59
CA ASN A 178 21.16 -1.12 -26.97
C ASN A 178 21.49 0.08 -27.90
N GLY A 179 22.28 1.02 -27.39
CA GLY A 179 22.72 2.21 -28.13
C GLY A 179 21.68 3.34 -28.26
N SER A 180 20.48 3.18 -27.70
CA SER A 180 19.43 4.21 -27.74
C SER A 180 19.13 4.76 -26.34
N PRO A 181 18.94 6.08 -26.18
CA PRO A 181 18.44 6.66 -24.94
C PRO A 181 17.05 6.10 -24.59
N ALA A 182 16.89 5.61 -23.37
CA ALA A 182 15.66 5.00 -22.89
C ALA A 182 15.49 5.22 -21.38
N TYR A 183 14.24 5.34 -20.95
CA TYR A 183 13.90 5.30 -19.53
C TYR A 183 13.82 3.84 -19.07
N TYR A 184 14.65 3.47 -18.10
CA TYR A 184 14.64 2.15 -17.48
C TYR A 184 13.93 2.22 -16.12
N ALA A 185 12.76 1.57 -16.02
CA ALA A 185 12.02 1.50 -14.77
C ALA A 185 12.69 0.53 -13.80
N LEU A 186 13.01 1.01 -12.59
CA LEU A 186 13.57 0.20 -11.51
C LEU A 186 12.46 -0.28 -10.56
N ILE A 187 11.75 0.68 -9.96
CA ILE A 187 10.61 0.43 -9.06
C ILE A 187 9.38 1.16 -9.61
N ALA A 188 8.26 0.45 -9.70
CA ALA A 188 6.98 1.05 -10.07
C ALA A 188 6.21 1.46 -8.81
N ALA A 189 5.57 2.63 -8.85
CA ALA A 189 4.59 2.99 -7.83
C ALA A 189 3.36 2.09 -7.93
N GLY A 190 2.63 1.95 -6.83
CA GLY A 190 1.42 1.13 -6.79
C GLY A 190 1.67 -0.36 -6.49
N VAL A 191 2.89 -0.71 -6.10
CA VAL A 191 3.21 -2.03 -5.53
C VAL A 191 3.44 -1.88 -4.02
N ASN A 192 3.27 -2.98 -3.29
CA ASN A 192 3.55 -2.98 -1.86
C ASN A 192 5.07 -2.90 -1.62
N TRP A 193 5.51 -2.13 -0.63
CA TRP A 193 6.93 -1.86 -0.37
C TRP A 193 7.75 -3.13 -0.17
N TYR A 194 7.17 -4.15 0.47
CA TYR A 194 7.85 -5.44 0.69
C TYR A 194 7.97 -6.30 -0.57
N GLU A 195 7.34 -5.91 -1.67
CA GLU A 195 7.50 -6.50 -3.02
C GLU A 195 8.32 -5.56 -3.94
N ALA A 196 8.66 -4.35 -3.46
CA ALA A 196 9.36 -3.33 -4.23
C ALA A 196 10.88 -3.51 -4.16
N GLU A 197 11.37 -4.51 -4.89
CA GLU A 197 12.81 -4.76 -5.07
C GLU A 197 13.19 -4.85 -6.55
N LYS A 198 14.43 -4.43 -6.87
CA LYS A 198 15.00 -4.56 -8.20
C LYS A 198 16.52 -4.71 -8.11
N GLU A 199 17.05 -5.62 -8.91
CA GLU A 199 18.50 -5.75 -9.14
C GLU A 199 18.78 -5.65 -10.65
N CYS A 200 19.85 -4.93 -11.01
CA CYS A 200 20.38 -4.89 -12.36
C CYS A 200 21.89 -4.62 -12.37
N GLU A 201 22.54 -4.86 -13.50
CA GLU A 201 23.92 -4.42 -13.76
C GLU A 201 23.90 -3.31 -14.81
N LEU A 202 24.74 -2.29 -14.60
CA LEU A 202 24.92 -1.17 -15.51
C LEU A 202 26.40 -0.87 -15.73
N ILE A 203 26.73 -0.21 -16.84
CA ILE A 203 28.10 0.22 -17.16
C ILE A 203 28.15 1.75 -17.07
N LEU A 204 29.10 2.29 -16.32
CA LEU A 204 29.30 3.74 -16.20
C LEU A 204 29.97 4.30 -17.45
N ASP A 205 29.46 5.43 -17.92
CA ASP A 205 30.01 6.18 -19.06
C ASP A 205 30.48 7.57 -18.59
N GLY A 206 31.67 7.61 -17.99
CA GLY A 206 32.31 8.88 -17.62
C GLY A 206 31.67 9.65 -16.47
N THR A 207 30.88 8.98 -15.63
CA THR A 207 30.25 9.54 -14.43
C THR A 207 30.80 8.90 -13.16
N GLU A 208 30.82 9.66 -12.08
CA GLU A 208 31.17 9.22 -10.72
C GLU A 208 29.93 9.24 -9.79
N GLU A 209 28.74 9.30 -10.38
CA GLU A 209 27.45 9.34 -9.68
C GLU A 209 26.36 8.56 -10.44
N LEU A 210 25.36 8.09 -9.70
CA LEU A 210 24.14 7.48 -10.22
C LEU A 210 22.99 8.49 -10.10
N GLU A 211 22.27 8.73 -11.19
CA GLU A 211 21.12 9.63 -11.20
C GLU A 211 19.82 8.84 -11.39
N PHE A 212 18.86 9.08 -10.50
CA PHE A 212 17.55 8.45 -10.48
C PHE A 212 16.47 9.50 -10.76
N VAL A 213 15.50 9.14 -11.58
CA VAL A 213 14.27 9.90 -11.81
C VAL A 213 13.19 9.35 -10.89
N VAL A 214 12.77 10.17 -9.93
CA VAL A 214 11.74 9.84 -8.94
C VAL A 214 10.47 10.60 -9.28
N SER A 215 9.35 9.88 -9.44
CA SER A 215 8.09 10.51 -9.85
C SER A 215 6.90 10.07 -9.02
N SER A 216 6.18 11.06 -8.46
CA SER A 216 4.98 10.82 -7.65
C SER A 216 3.84 10.27 -8.52
N MET A 217 3.22 9.18 -8.07
CA MET A 217 2.05 8.61 -8.74
C MET A 217 0.80 9.50 -8.64
N GLU A 218 0.75 10.38 -7.63
CA GLU A 218 -0.43 11.22 -7.36
C GLU A 218 -0.35 12.56 -8.10
N SER A 219 0.78 13.25 -7.99
CA SER A 219 0.97 14.57 -8.61
C SER A 219 1.58 14.51 -10.00
N GLY A 220 2.23 13.40 -10.37
CA GLY A 220 3.05 13.30 -11.58
C GLY A 220 4.35 14.12 -11.54
N LYS A 221 4.61 14.86 -10.45
CA LYS A 221 5.83 15.64 -10.28
C LYS A 221 7.05 14.71 -10.33
N ARG A 222 8.06 15.13 -11.10
CA ARG A 222 9.33 14.41 -11.28
C ARG A 222 10.46 15.20 -10.64
N ASN A 223 11.28 14.52 -9.86
CA ASN A 223 12.51 15.05 -9.27
C ASN A 223 13.68 14.12 -9.66
N ARG A 224 14.90 14.67 -9.65
CA ARG A 224 16.14 13.89 -9.80
C ARG A 224 16.76 13.67 -8.42
N TYR A 225 17.21 12.45 -8.16
CA TYR A 225 17.95 12.05 -6.97
C TYR A 225 19.32 11.55 -7.40
N THR A 226 20.39 12.06 -6.79
CA THR A 226 21.77 11.75 -7.21
C THR A 226 22.54 11.10 -6.07
N MET A 227 23.07 9.91 -6.33
CA MET A 227 23.92 9.14 -5.42
C MET A 227 25.37 9.22 -5.88
N LYS A 228 26.27 9.72 -5.01
CA LYS A 228 27.69 9.82 -5.33
C LYS A 228 28.41 8.50 -5.08
N LEU A 229 29.30 8.11 -6.00
CA LEU A 229 30.15 6.93 -5.88
C LEU A 229 31.52 7.33 -5.32
N ASP A 230 31.55 7.90 -4.12
CA ASP A 230 32.78 8.46 -3.54
C ASP A 230 33.91 7.42 -3.48
N GLY A 231 35.09 7.80 -3.98
CA GLY A 231 36.26 6.94 -4.09
C GLY A 231 36.11 5.77 -5.06
N LEU A 232 35.34 5.96 -6.13
CA LEU A 232 35.33 5.10 -7.32
C LEU A 232 36.75 5.04 -7.94
N PRO A 233 37.28 3.85 -8.27
CA PRO A 233 38.57 3.75 -8.95
C PRO A 233 38.55 4.45 -10.31
N LYS A 234 39.59 5.23 -10.60
CA LYS A 234 39.75 5.88 -11.92
C LYS A 234 40.12 4.84 -12.97
N ARG A 235 39.22 4.62 -13.92
CA ARG A 235 39.40 3.71 -15.06
C ARG A 235 38.95 4.38 -16.37
N PRO A 236 39.35 3.87 -17.55
CA PRO A 236 38.82 4.35 -18.83
C PRO A 236 37.28 4.30 -18.90
N LEU A 237 36.70 5.08 -19.82
CA LEU A 237 35.26 5.09 -20.05
C LEU A 237 34.73 3.68 -20.34
N LYS A 238 33.53 3.35 -19.83
CA LYS A 238 32.84 2.07 -20.07
C LYS A 238 33.60 0.82 -19.58
N THR A 239 34.49 0.98 -18.60
CA THR A 239 35.25 -0.13 -17.98
C THR A 239 34.93 -0.32 -16.50
N THR A 240 33.78 0.21 -16.06
CA THR A 240 33.27 0.03 -14.71
C THR A 240 31.83 -0.45 -14.79
N ARG A 241 31.59 -1.70 -14.39
CA ARG A 241 30.27 -2.29 -14.23
C ARG A 241 29.85 -2.20 -12.77
N ILE A 242 28.63 -1.75 -12.54
CA ILE A 242 28.04 -1.63 -11.20
C ILE A 242 26.89 -2.62 -11.11
N ARG A 243 26.86 -3.42 -10.04
CA ARG A 243 25.63 -4.10 -9.60
C ARG A 243 24.84 -3.12 -8.76
N LEU A 244 23.62 -2.84 -9.18
CA LEU A 244 22.70 -1.93 -8.53
C LEU A 244 21.52 -2.72 -7.98
N ARG A 245 21.24 -2.58 -6.70
CA ARG A 245 20.07 -3.12 -6.02
C ARG A 245 19.30 -2.00 -5.34
N LEU A 246 17.99 -1.98 -5.56
CA LEU A 246 17.04 -1.12 -4.87
C LEU A 246 16.05 -2.01 -4.13
N GLU A 247 15.75 -1.67 -2.88
CA GLU A 247 14.69 -2.33 -2.10
C GLU A 247 14.05 -1.33 -1.14
N TYR A 248 12.73 -1.39 -0.99
CA TYR A 248 12.07 -0.63 0.06
C TYR A 248 12.06 -1.43 1.37
N ASP A 249 12.36 -0.76 2.49
CA ASP A 249 12.25 -1.32 3.84
C ASP A 249 11.03 -0.78 4.61
N SER A 250 10.39 0.26 4.07
CA SER A 250 9.15 0.87 4.55
C SER A 250 8.40 1.49 3.38
N PRO A 251 7.17 2.03 3.54
CA PRO A 251 6.44 2.68 2.43
C PRO A 251 7.10 3.94 1.86
N VAL A 252 8.00 4.58 2.62
CA VAL A 252 8.56 5.91 2.30
C VAL A 252 10.08 5.91 2.17
N THR A 253 10.73 4.76 2.34
CA THR A 253 12.20 4.66 2.36
C THR A 253 12.68 3.55 1.44
N CYS A 254 13.53 3.93 0.49
CA CYS A 254 14.18 3.01 -0.45
C CYS A 254 15.68 2.95 -0.14
N GLN A 255 16.19 1.74 0.08
CA GLN A 255 17.61 1.47 0.19
C GLN A 255 18.20 1.21 -1.19
N ILE A 256 19.32 1.87 -1.48
CA ILE A 256 20.06 1.74 -2.73
C ILE A 256 21.44 1.17 -2.37
N THR A 257 21.81 0.07 -3.01
CA THR A 257 23.13 -0.55 -2.88
C THR A 257 23.77 -0.66 -4.25
N ALA A 258 24.98 -0.11 -4.38
CA ALA A 258 25.79 -0.20 -5.59
C ALA A 258 27.12 -0.90 -5.28
N GLU A 259 27.52 -1.88 -6.08
CA GLU A 259 28.79 -2.61 -5.95
C GLU A 259 29.61 -2.49 -7.23
N ASP A 260 30.89 -2.10 -7.12
CA ASP A 260 31.83 -2.11 -8.26
C ASP A 260 32.28 -3.55 -8.60
N LEU A 261 31.82 -4.02 -9.75
CA LEU A 261 32.17 -5.32 -10.33
C LEU A 261 33.36 -5.24 -11.31
N GLY A 262 33.95 -4.06 -11.52
CA GLY A 262 35.00 -3.88 -12.52
C GLY A 262 34.50 -4.18 -13.94
N PHE A 263 35.37 -4.73 -14.79
CA PHE A 263 35.03 -5.15 -16.14
C PHE A 263 35.89 -6.36 -16.56
N GLY A 264 35.71 -7.46 -15.82
CA GLY A 264 36.51 -8.68 -15.98
C GLY A 264 37.96 -8.49 -15.57
N ASP A 265 38.85 -9.37 -16.04
CA ASP A 265 40.25 -9.41 -15.62
C ASP A 265 41.06 -8.17 -16.07
N MET A 266 40.66 -7.53 -17.17
CA MET A 266 41.32 -6.32 -17.67
C MET A 266 41.16 -5.14 -16.73
N PHE A 267 40.04 -5.08 -16.02
CA PHE A 267 39.72 -4.02 -15.07
C PHE A 267 39.10 -4.65 -13.82
N PRO A 268 39.93 -5.20 -12.91
CA PRO A 268 39.42 -5.97 -11.78
C PRO A 268 38.46 -5.18 -10.90
N ALA A 269 37.46 -5.87 -10.34
CA ALA A 269 36.53 -5.32 -9.37
C ALA A 269 37.27 -4.78 -8.14
N SER A 270 36.88 -3.60 -7.65
CA SER A 270 37.31 -3.17 -6.31
C SER A 270 36.44 -3.77 -5.21
N HIS A 271 35.26 -4.30 -5.56
CA HIS A 271 34.22 -4.75 -4.62
C HIS A 271 33.82 -3.68 -3.61
N LYS A 272 34.07 -2.41 -3.93
CA LYS A 272 33.60 -1.31 -3.12
C LYS A 272 32.08 -1.26 -3.22
N ILE A 273 31.45 -1.12 -2.07
CA ILE A 273 30.00 -1.03 -1.94
C ILE A 273 29.65 0.36 -1.44
N TRP A 274 28.67 0.98 -2.09
CA TRP A 274 28.04 2.22 -1.65
C TRP A 274 26.61 1.93 -1.24
N HIS A 275 26.20 2.53 -0.13
CA HIS A 275 24.84 2.46 0.39
C HIS A 275 24.26 3.86 0.48
N GLU A 276 23.02 3.99 0.06
CA GLU A 276 22.29 5.25 0.18
C GLU A 276 20.83 4.98 0.52
N THR A 277 20.29 5.82 1.41
CA THR A 277 18.89 5.74 1.83
C THR A 277 18.14 6.90 1.20
N MET A 278 17.30 6.60 0.22
CA MET A 278 16.38 7.57 -0.36
C MET A 278 15.12 7.64 0.51
N GLY A 279 15.12 8.58 1.46
CA GLY A 279 13.99 8.90 2.35
C GLY A 279 13.00 9.91 1.75
N GLU A 280 12.01 10.35 2.54
CA GLU A 280 10.90 11.21 2.11
C GLU A 280 11.31 12.30 1.09
N VAL A 281 10.84 12.13 -0.15
CA VAL A 281 10.98 13.10 -1.27
C VAL A 281 9.73 13.95 -1.40
#